data_AF-A0A4Q7F815-F1
#
_entry.id   AF-A0A4Q7F815-F1
#
_cell.length_a   1.000
_cell.length_b   1.000
_cell.length_c   1.000
_cell.angle_alpha   90.00
_cell.angle_beta   90.00
_cell.angle_gamma   90.00
#
_symmetry.space_group_name_H-M   'P 1'
#
loop_
_entity.id
_entity.type
_entity.pdbx_description
1 polymer ?
#
loop_
_entity_poly.entity_id
_entity_poly.type
_entity_poly.pdbx_seq_one_letter_code
_entity_poly.pdbx_strand_id
1 'polypeptide(L)'
;APEAGLAYPKEPPRKRSKAHLLFVRAQPCLVCQQTPCDAHHLRFAQPRALGRKVSDEFAVPLCRAHHEELHRHGNERAWWTNLQIAPLPVAQDLWAASPVHGPAEAAVSTAPRPANLGSEAQPR
;
A
#
# COMPACT_ATOMS: atom_id res chain seq x y z
N ALA A 1 31.23 -37.89 8.00
CA ALA A 1 30.70 -36.92 7.03
C ALA A 1 29.88 -35.90 7.80
N PRO A 2 30.14 -34.58 7.73
CA PRO A 2 29.26 -33.62 8.38
C PRO A 2 28.11 -33.28 7.44
N GLU A 3 26.90 -33.45 7.98
CA GLU A 3 25.61 -33.18 7.36
C GLU A 3 25.52 -31.71 6.93
N ALA A 4 25.15 -31.48 5.67
CA ALA A 4 24.92 -30.14 5.12
C ALA A 4 23.68 -29.51 5.77
N GLY A 5 23.90 -28.70 6.81
CA GLY A 5 22.85 -27.91 7.44
C GLY A 5 22.25 -26.90 6.45
N LEU A 6 20.98 -27.11 6.10
CA LEU A 6 20.18 -26.14 5.34
C LEU A 6 20.20 -24.80 6.07
N ALA A 7 20.75 -23.77 5.43
CA ALA A 7 20.86 -22.43 6.01
C ALA A 7 19.46 -21.82 6.22
N TYR A 8 19.08 -21.62 7.49
CA TYR A 8 17.87 -20.88 7.84
C TYR A 8 18.05 -19.41 7.45
N PRO A 9 17.11 -18.79 6.71
CA PRO A 9 17.19 -17.38 6.37
C PRO A 9 17.13 -16.54 7.65
N LYS A 10 18.19 -15.77 7.93
CA LYS A 10 18.27 -14.89 9.10
C LYS A 10 17.29 -13.71 9.04
N GLU A 11 16.84 -13.35 7.85
CA GLU A 11 15.89 -12.25 7.66
C GLU A 11 14.44 -12.72 7.92
N PRO A 12 13.63 -11.93 8.63
CA PRO A 12 12.23 -12.25 8.82
C PRO A 12 11.50 -12.36 7.47
N PRO A 13 10.47 -13.24 7.37
CA PRO A 13 9.70 -13.38 6.15
C PRO A 13 9.12 -12.05 5.68
N ARG A 14 9.17 -11.79 4.36
CA ARG A 14 8.58 -10.59 3.77
C ARG A 14 7.06 -10.67 3.88
N LYS A 15 6.44 -9.66 4.47
CA LYS A 15 4.99 -9.61 4.71
C LYS A 15 4.27 -9.35 3.39
N ARG A 16 3.17 -10.08 3.17
CA ARG A 16 2.29 -9.94 2.01
C ARG A 16 0.87 -9.69 2.48
N SER A 17 0.26 -8.62 1.98
CA SER A 17 -1.11 -8.29 2.34
C SER A 17 -1.81 -7.53 1.22
N LYS A 18 -2.75 -8.21 0.55
CA LYS A 18 -3.64 -7.58 -0.42
C LYS A 18 -4.48 -6.48 0.23
N ALA A 19 -4.94 -6.68 1.46
CA ALA A 19 -5.71 -5.70 2.22
C ALA A 19 -4.90 -4.41 2.47
N HIS A 20 -3.62 -4.53 2.84
CA HIS A 20 -2.74 -3.39 2.98
C HIS A 20 -2.54 -2.65 1.66
N LEU A 21 -2.27 -3.37 0.56
CA LEU A 21 -2.10 -2.72 -0.74
C LEU A 21 -3.37 -2.04 -1.25
N LEU A 22 -4.57 -2.54 -0.89
CA LEU A 22 -5.84 -1.85 -1.19
C LEU A 22 -6.00 -0.60 -0.32
N PHE A 23 -5.68 -0.70 0.98
CA PHE A 23 -5.65 0.44 1.90
C PHE A 23 -4.73 1.56 1.41
N VAL A 24 -3.50 1.22 0.98
CA VAL A 24 -2.55 2.19 0.42
C VAL A 24 -3.10 2.85 -0.86
N ARG A 25 -3.72 2.10 -1.77
CA ARG A 25 -4.32 2.66 -3.01
C ARG A 25 -5.47 3.62 -2.75
N ALA A 26 -6.15 3.49 -1.62
CA ALA A 26 -7.23 4.39 -1.22
C ALA A 26 -6.72 5.72 -0.63
N GLN A 27 -5.44 5.82 -0.30
CA GLN A 27 -4.83 7.05 0.20
C GLN A 27 -4.50 8.03 -0.95
N PRO A 28 -4.51 9.34 -0.67
CA PRO A 28 -4.07 10.35 -1.63
C PRO A 28 -2.57 10.25 -1.91
N CYS A 29 -2.13 10.76 -3.06
CA CYS A 29 -0.74 10.74 -3.48
C CYS A 29 0.14 11.45 -2.45
N LEU A 30 1.23 10.82 -2.02
CA LEU A 30 2.13 11.41 -1.02
C LEU A 30 2.76 12.74 -1.48
N VAL A 31 2.89 12.96 -2.80
CA VAL A 31 3.50 14.16 -3.37
C VAL A 31 2.48 15.28 -3.59
N CYS A 32 1.35 14.98 -4.24
CA CYS A 32 0.41 16.01 -4.70
C CYS A 32 -1.01 15.88 -4.14
N GLN A 33 -1.25 14.92 -3.25
CA GLN A 33 -2.53 14.66 -2.60
C GLN A 33 -3.70 14.30 -3.53
N GLN A 34 -3.45 14.04 -4.82
CA GLN A 34 -4.47 13.63 -5.78
C GLN A 34 -4.77 12.12 -5.73
N THR A 35 -5.97 11.75 -6.16
CA THR A 35 -6.43 10.36 -6.39
C THR A 35 -6.86 10.22 -7.86
N PRO A 36 -6.86 9.01 -8.46
CA PRO A 36 -6.51 7.72 -7.87
C PRO A 36 -4.99 7.49 -7.73
N CYS A 37 -4.61 6.58 -6.82
CA CYS A 37 -3.23 6.20 -6.56
C CYS A 37 -2.98 4.69 -6.72
N ASP A 38 -1.71 4.35 -6.99
CA ASP A 38 -1.19 2.99 -6.90
C ASP A 38 -0.29 2.84 -5.67
N ALA A 39 -0.17 1.61 -5.18
CA ALA A 39 0.84 1.25 -4.19
C ALA A 39 2.21 1.13 -4.86
N HIS A 40 3.15 1.96 -4.43
CA HIS A 40 4.55 1.94 -4.84
C HIS A 40 5.42 1.32 -3.73
N HIS A 41 6.05 0.17 -4.01
CA HIS A 41 6.99 -0.45 -3.07
C HIS A 41 8.34 0.25 -3.09
N LEU A 42 8.80 0.69 -1.91
CA LEU A 42 10.08 1.35 -1.73
C LEU A 42 11.22 0.35 -1.91
N ARG A 43 11.85 0.31 -3.09
CA ARG A 43 12.76 -0.81 -3.47
C ARG A 43 14.03 -0.84 -2.62
N PHE A 44 14.34 0.27 -1.99
CA PHE A 44 15.51 0.45 -1.15
C PHE A 44 15.30 0.12 0.33
N ALA A 45 14.07 -0.18 0.75
CA ALA A 45 13.74 -0.49 2.13
C ALA A 45 14.27 -1.86 2.60
N GLN A 46 14.55 -2.77 1.66
CA GLN A 46 15.09 -4.09 1.96
C GLN A 46 16.17 -4.50 0.94
N PRO A 47 17.16 -5.32 1.32
CA PRO A 47 18.13 -5.87 0.39
C PRO A 47 17.47 -6.59 -0.79
N ARG A 48 18.02 -6.38 -1.99
CA ARG A 48 17.57 -7.08 -3.19
C ARG A 48 18.21 -8.48 -3.19
N ALA A 49 17.41 -9.48 -2.84
CA ALA A 49 17.75 -10.88 -3.08
C ALA A 49 17.12 -11.34 -4.40
N LEU A 50 17.80 -12.24 -5.11
CA LEU A 50 17.32 -12.79 -6.39
C LEU A 50 15.86 -13.28 -6.26
N GLY A 51 14.99 -12.79 -7.13
CA GLY A 51 13.59 -13.21 -7.22
C GLY A 51 12.66 -12.72 -6.10
N ARG A 52 13.11 -11.91 -5.14
CA ARG A 52 12.26 -11.47 -4.00
C ARG A 52 11.85 -9.98 -4.12
N LYS A 53 10.54 -9.73 -4.19
CA LYS A 53 9.94 -8.38 -4.10
C LYS A 53 10.04 -7.81 -2.68
N VAL A 54 10.21 -6.50 -2.50
CA VAL A 54 10.19 -5.86 -1.16
C VAL A 54 8.88 -6.15 -0.43
N SER A 55 8.89 -6.25 0.90
CA SER A 55 7.71 -6.46 1.76
C SER A 55 6.61 -5.42 1.48
N ASP A 56 5.35 -5.84 1.59
CA ASP A 56 4.22 -4.94 1.32
C ASP A 56 4.12 -3.81 2.35
N GLU A 57 4.72 -3.96 3.54
CA GLU A 57 4.78 -2.91 4.57
C GLU A 57 5.60 -1.68 4.17
N PHE A 58 6.38 -1.76 3.08
CA PHE A 58 7.16 -0.65 2.55
C PHE A 58 6.50 -0.04 1.31
N ALA A 59 5.16 0.00 1.26
CA ALA A 59 4.41 0.59 0.16
C ALA A 59 3.88 1.99 0.51
N VAL A 60 3.94 2.91 -0.44
CA VAL A 60 3.41 4.29 -0.33
C VAL A 60 2.46 4.61 -1.50
N PRO A 61 1.49 5.53 -1.32
CA PRO A 61 0.57 5.93 -2.38
C PRO A 61 1.23 6.94 -3.33
N LEU A 62 1.22 6.62 -4.63
CA LEU A 62 1.60 7.57 -5.69
C LEU A 62 0.53 7.60 -6.78
N CYS A 63 0.16 8.80 -7.24
CA CYS A 63 -0.65 8.94 -8.45
C CYS A 63 0.16 8.50 -9.67
N ARG A 64 -0.53 8.18 -10.78
CA ARG A 64 0.11 7.69 -12.01
C ARG A 64 1.25 8.58 -12.50
N ALA A 65 1.06 9.90 -12.50
CA ALA A 65 2.06 10.87 -12.95
C ALA A 65 3.35 10.80 -12.13
N HIS A 66 3.28 10.90 -10.79
CA HIS A 66 4.48 10.82 -9.95
C HIS A 66 5.07 9.41 -9.90
N HIS A 67 4.24 8.37 -10.06
CA HIS A 67 4.73 7.00 -10.14
C HIS A 67 5.60 6.81 -11.40
N GLU A 68 5.15 7.31 -12.55
CA GLU A 68 5.91 7.30 -13.80
C GLU A 68 7.15 8.20 -13.75
N GLU A 69 7.03 9.39 -13.14
CA GLU A 69 8.16 10.30 -12.94
C GLU A 69 9.27 9.63 -12.10
N LEU A 70 8.91 8.97 -11.00
CA LEU A 70 9.83 8.21 -10.18
C LEU A 70 10.52 7.11 -11.00
N HIS A 71 9.76 6.32 -11.77
CA HIS A 71 10.35 5.27 -12.62
C HIS A 71 11.28 5.86 -13.70
N ARG A 72 10.93 7.03 -14.26
CA ARG A 72 11.75 7.73 -15.26
C ARG A 72 13.03 8.30 -14.65
N HIS A 73 12.98 8.78 -13.40
CA HIS A 73 14.15 9.25 -12.68
C HIS A 73 15.15 8.11 -12.40
N GLY A 74 14.66 6.89 -12.18
CA GLY A 74 15.47 5.66 -12.06
C GLY A 74 16.18 5.49 -10.71
N ASN A 75 16.71 6.57 -10.13
CA ASN A 75 17.24 6.57 -8.76
C ASN A 75 16.15 6.99 -7.77
N GLU A 76 15.48 6.00 -7.19
CA GLU A 76 14.36 6.19 -6.27
C GLU A 76 14.75 7.01 -5.02
N ARG A 77 15.89 6.71 -4.38
CA ARG A 77 16.35 7.44 -3.18
C ARG A 77 16.57 8.92 -3.47
N ALA A 78 17.22 9.23 -4.58
CA ALA A 78 17.49 10.60 -4.99
C ALA A 78 16.20 11.34 -5.33
N TRP A 79 15.22 10.69 -5.97
CA TRP A 79 13.92 11.32 -6.26
C TRP A 79 13.19 11.74 -4.99
N TRP A 80 13.07 10.86 -3.99
CA TRP A 80 12.48 11.20 -2.69
C TRP A 80 13.27 12.31 -1.96
N THR A 81 14.60 12.25 -2.03
CA THR A 81 15.47 13.29 -1.45
C THR A 81 15.24 14.64 -2.12
N ASN A 82 15.13 14.70 -3.45
CA ASN A 82 14.89 15.95 -4.17
C ASN A 82 13.53 16.57 -3.80
N LEU A 83 12.52 15.75 -3.54
CA LEU A 83 11.21 16.19 -3.03
C LEU A 83 11.20 16.52 -1.53
N GLN A 84 12.31 16.27 -0.82
CA GLN A 84 12.43 16.44 0.63
C GLN A 84 11.38 15.63 1.42
N ILE A 85 11.01 14.46 0.89
CA ILE A 85 10.06 13.54 1.53
C ILE A 85 10.82 12.32 2.04
N ALA A 86 10.60 11.95 3.31
CA ALA A 86 11.08 10.70 3.89
C ALA A 86 9.98 9.63 3.79
N PRO A 87 10.01 8.71 2.79
CA PRO A 87 8.89 7.80 2.54
C PRO A 87 8.88 6.58 3.48
N LEU A 88 10.00 6.26 4.14
CA LEU A 88 10.11 5.10 5.04
C LEU A 88 9.24 5.24 6.29
N PRO A 89 9.28 6.36 7.04
CA PRO A 89 8.35 6.59 8.15
C PRO A 89 6.89 6.53 7.69
N VAL A 90 6.55 7.15 6.56
CA VAL A 90 5.20 7.13 6.01
C VAL A 90 4.72 5.71 5.72
N ALA A 91 5.57 4.86 5.13
CA ALA A 91 5.22 3.47 4.90
C ALA A 91 4.98 2.69 6.21
N GLN A 92 5.77 2.96 7.25
CA GLN A 92 5.58 2.36 8.58
C GLN A 92 4.24 2.80 9.22
N ASP A 93 3.92 4.09 9.13
CA ASP A 93 2.65 4.64 9.63
C ASP A 93 1.45 4.04 8.88
N LEU A 94 1.56 3.94 7.55
CA LEU A 94 0.54 3.29 6.71
C LEU A 94 0.38 1.80 7.06
N TRP A 95 1.47 1.10 7.35
CA TRP A 95 1.42 -0.29 7.78
C TRP A 95 0.76 -0.43 9.15
N ALA A 96 1.08 0.44 10.10
CA ALA A 96 0.49 0.43 11.45
C ALA A 96 -1.02 0.75 11.43
N ALA A 97 -1.44 1.71 10.60
CA ALA A 97 -2.85 2.08 10.43
C ALA A 97 -3.66 1.11 9.56
N SER A 98 -3.00 0.14 8.92
CA SER A 98 -3.61 -0.77 7.98
C SER A 98 -4.55 -1.77 8.67
N PRO A 99 -5.65 -2.22 8.01
CA PRO A 99 -6.54 -3.25 8.54
C PRO A 99 -5.89 -4.63 8.77
N VAL A 100 -4.59 -4.79 8.46
CA VAL A 100 -3.81 -5.99 8.77
C VAL A 100 -3.62 -6.24 10.26
N HIS A 101 -3.73 -5.20 11.10
CA HIS A 101 -3.60 -5.30 12.57
C HIS A 101 -4.93 -5.20 13.30
N GLY A 102 -6.05 -5.09 12.59
CA GLY A 102 -7.37 -5.15 13.20
C GLY A 102 -7.64 -6.55 13.76
N PRO A 103 -8.49 -6.69 14.80
CA PRO A 103 -9.02 -7.98 15.13
C PRO A 103 -9.71 -8.53 13.88
N ALA A 104 -9.55 -9.82 13.59
CA ALA A 104 -10.41 -10.48 12.61
C ALA A 104 -11.87 -10.12 12.99
N GLU A 105 -12.57 -9.38 12.13
CA GLU A 105 -13.83 -8.64 12.38
C GLU A 105 -13.71 -7.17 12.83
N ALA A 106 -13.54 -6.24 11.87
CA ALA A 106 -14.06 -4.87 11.99
C ALA A 106 -14.09 -4.16 10.63
N ALA A 107 -14.91 -4.66 9.69
CA ALA A 107 -15.46 -3.86 8.60
C ALA A 107 -16.73 -4.51 8.03
N VAL A 108 -17.67 -4.89 8.91
CA VAL A 108 -19.10 -4.86 8.56
C VAL A 108 -19.76 -3.85 9.48
N SER A 109 -20.02 -2.68 8.92
CA SER A 109 -21.05 -1.72 9.33
C SER A 109 -21.29 -0.89 8.08
N THR A 110 -22.14 -1.32 7.14
CA THR A 110 -23.59 -1.04 7.16
C THR A 110 -23.92 0.25 7.90
N ALA A 111 -24.06 1.34 7.15
CA ALA A 111 -25.01 2.38 7.50
C ALA A 111 -26.31 2.11 6.71
N PRO A 112 -27.46 1.98 7.38
CA PRO A 112 -28.75 2.04 6.73
C PRO A 112 -29.15 3.51 6.53
N ARG A 113 -29.92 3.82 5.48
CA ARG A 113 -31.29 4.31 5.66
C ARG A 113 -32.06 4.46 4.34
N PRO A 114 -33.38 4.30 4.40
CA PRO A 114 -34.29 4.27 3.26
C PRO A 114 -34.80 5.67 2.91
N ALA A 115 -35.16 5.88 1.65
CA ALA A 115 -36.06 6.97 1.26
C ALA A 115 -36.98 6.49 0.12
N ASN A 116 -38.15 6.01 0.54
CA ASN A 116 -39.46 6.22 -0.06
C ASN A 116 -39.57 6.22 -1.60
N LEU A 117 -39.96 5.06 -2.15
CA LEU A 117 -40.67 4.99 -3.43
C LEU A 117 -42.16 5.15 -3.13
N GLY A 118 -42.65 6.39 -3.15
CA GLY A 118 -44.08 6.67 -3.15
C GLY A 118 -44.62 6.58 -4.57
N SER A 119 -45.65 5.75 -4.76
CA SER A 119 -46.65 5.80 -5.85
C SER A 119 -47.17 7.23 -6.05
N GLU A 120 -47.79 7.65 -7.16
CA GLU A 120 -49.19 7.39 -7.57
C GLU A 120 -49.32 7.71 -9.09
N ALA A 121 -49.75 6.77 -9.94
CA ALA A 121 -51.11 6.64 -10.51
C ALA A 121 -51.39 7.49 -11.78
N GLN A 122 -51.66 6.78 -12.88
CA GLN A 122 -52.44 7.16 -14.09
C GLN A 122 -53.79 7.84 -13.72
N PRO A 123 -54.55 8.54 -14.62
CA PRO A 123 -54.87 8.20 -16.03
C PRO A 123 -54.94 9.46 -16.97
N ARG A 124 -55.26 9.45 -18.27
CA ARG A 124 -56.32 8.82 -19.09
C ARG A 124 -55.89 8.73 -20.55
#